data_AF-A0A1V6EXR0-F1
#
_entry.id   AF-A0A1V6EXR0-F1
#
_cell.length_a   1.000
_cell.length_b   1.000
_cell.length_c   1.000
_cell.angle_alpha   90.00
_cell.angle_beta   90.00
_cell.angle_gamma   90.00
#
_symmetry.space_group_name_H-M   'P 1'
#
loop_
_entity.id
_entity.type
_entity.pdbx_description
1 polymer ?
#
loop_
_entity_poly.entity_id
_entity_poly.type
_entity_poly.pdbx_seq_one_letter_code
_entity_poly.pdbx_strand_id
1 'polypeptide(L)'
;MDGSILAGNIANAKNPADFKIVGEILSVEPIAIMLRKDDPAFKKLADDTLKDLMKSGEIQKIYDKWFVQPIPPKNVRVGLPASESTKAAWANPNDKPMEDYAKK
;
A
#
# COMPACT_ATOMS: atom_id res chain seq x y z
N MET A 1 -6.84 -10.32 8.66
CA MET A 1 -7.11 -8.87 8.49
C MET A 1 -5.86 -8.24 7.97
N ASP A 2 -5.96 -7.31 7.02
CA ASP A 2 -4.80 -6.63 6.42
C ASP A 2 -3.99 -5.85 7.49
N GLY A 3 -2.67 -5.86 7.35
CA GLY A 3 -1.74 -5.10 8.19
C GLY A 3 -2.01 -3.59 8.13
N SER A 4 -2.47 -3.06 7.00
CA SER A 4 -2.82 -1.63 6.88
C SER A 4 -4.01 -1.24 7.76
N ILE A 5 -5.06 -2.08 7.78
CA ILE A 5 -6.24 -1.91 8.63
C ILE A 5 -5.86 -2.08 10.10
N LEU A 6 -5.07 -3.09 10.43
CA LEU A 6 -4.54 -3.28 11.79
C LEU A 6 -3.76 -2.06 12.29
N ALA A 7 -2.86 -1.52 11.46
CA ALA A 7 -2.08 -0.33 11.81
C ALA A 7 -2.99 0.89 12.02
N GLY A 8 -4.00 1.09 11.15
CA GLY A 8 -5.01 2.13 11.32
C GLY A 8 -5.81 1.99 12.61
N ASN A 9 -6.18 0.76 12.99
CA ASN A 9 -6.88 0.47 14.24
C ASN A 9 -6.00 0.78 15.46
N ILE A 10 -4.73 0.38 15.43
CA ILE A 10 -3.76 0.70 16.49
C ILE A 10 -3.60 2.21 16.63
N ALA A 11 -3.43 2.93 15.52
CA ALA A 11 -3.29 4.40 15.52
C ALA A 11 -4.51 5.14 16.08
N ASN A 12 -5.69 4.52 16.05
CA ASN A 12 -6.94 5.08 16.60
C ASN A 12 -7.31 4.56 17.99
N ALA A 13 -6.56 3.60 18.56
CA ALA A 13 -6.82 3.05 19.88
C ALA A 13 -6.61 4.11 20.97
N LYS A 14 -7.23 3.91 22.15
CA LYS A 14 -7.06 4.80 23.31
C LYS A 14 -5.59 4.86 23.75
N ASN A 15 -4.92 3.70 23.76
CA ASN A 15 -3.50 3.54 24.09
C ASN A 15 -2.82 2.75 22.97
N PRO A 16 -2.36 3.39 21.87
CA PRO A 16 -1.73 2.68 20.75
C PRO A 16 -0.49 1.85 21.15
N ALA A 17 0.23 2.28 22.19
CA ALA A 17 1.43 1.61 22.70
C ALA A 17 1.17 0.21 23.29
N ASP A 18 -0.08 -0.10 23.65
CA ASP A 18 -0.46 -1.40 24.21
C ASP A 18 -0.59 -2.49 23.12
N PHE A 19 -0.52 -2.11 21.84
CA PHE A 19 -0.74 -3.00 20.71
C PHE A 19 0.48 -3.08 19.80
N LYS A 20 0.68 -4.27 19.23
CA LYS A 20 1.69 -4.53 18.21
C LYS A 20 1.18 -5.57 17.22
N ILE A 21 1.46 -5.37 15.93
CA ILE A 21 1.24 -6.39 14.90
C ILE A 21 2.36 -7.44 15.03
N VAL A 22 1.99 -8.70 15.21
CA VAL A 22 2.90 -9.83 15.45
C VAL A 22 2.49 -11.05 14.63
N GLY A 23 3.32 -12.08 14.64
CA GLY A 23 3.11 -13.29 13.86
C GLY A 23 3.71 -13.19 12.46
N GLU A 24 3.55 -14.27 11.70
CA GLU A 24 4.01 -14.34 10.32
C GLU A 24 3.00 -13.70 9.35
N ILE A 25 3.50 -13.27 8.19
CA ILE A 25 2.64 -12.83 7.09
C ILE A 25 1.95 -14.07 6.52
N LEU A 26 0.62 -14.15 6.69
CA LEU A 26 -0.20 -15.27 6.22
C LEU A 26 -0.43 -15.24 4.70
N SER A 27 -0.56 -14.03 4.13
CA SER A 27 -0.78 -13.80 2.70
C SER A 27 -0.25 -12.43 2.31
N VAL A 28 0.17 -12.28 1.06
CA VAL A 28 0.51 -10.99 0.45
C VAL A 28 -0.58 -10.68 -0.56
N GLU A 29 -1.37 -9.63 -0.29
CA GLU A 29 -2.54 -9.27 -1.08
C GLU A 29 -2.30 -7.90 -1.75
N PRO A 30 -1.84 -7.85 -3.02
CA PRO A 30 -1.60 -6.59 -3.70
C PRO A 30 -2.89 -5.80 -3.90
N ILE A 31 -2.92 -4.54 -3.47
CA ILE A 31 -4.03 -3.62 -3.74
C ILE A 31 -3.78 -2.91 -5.06
N ALA A 32 -4.76 -2.97 -5.96
CA ALA A 32 -4.72 -2.34 -7.27
C ALA A 32 -5.97 -1.50 -7.53
N ILE A 33 -5.89 -0.59 -8.52
CA ILE A 33 -7.04 0.15 -9.02
C ILE A 33 -7.85 -0.80 -9.90
N MET A 34 -9.10 -1.08 -9.51
CA MET A 34 -10.00 -1.91 -10.31
C MET A 34 -10.56 -1.13 -11.49
N LEU A 35 -10.60 -1.78 -12.66
CA LEU A 35 -11.16 -1.23 -13.90
C LEU A 35 -12.12 -2.22 -14.54
N ARG A 36 -12.96 -1.73 -15.47
CA ARG A 36 -13.81 -2.61 -16.30
C ARG A 36 -12.94 -3.53 -17.15
N LYS A 37 -13.39 -4.75 -17.36
CA LYS A 37 -12.74 -5.69 -18.26
C LYS A 37 -12.79 -5.18 -19.72
N ASP A 38 -11.82 -5.60 -20.52
CA ASP A 38 -11.73 -5.37 -21.97
C ASP A 38 -11.63 -3.89 -22.39
N ASP A 39 -11.10 -3.03 -21.50
CA ASP A 39 -10.81 -1.61 -21.75
C ASP A 39 -9.28 -1.33 -21.73
N PRO A 40 -8.53 -1.79 -22.74
CA PRO A 40 -7.07 -1.71 -22.75
C PRO A 40 -6.56 -0.26 -22.87
N ALA A 41 -7.34 0.63 -23.50
CA ALA A 41 -6.98 2.05 -23.62
C ALA A 41 -7.00 2.72 -22.24
N PHE A 42 -8.06 2.47 -21.45
CA PHE A 42 -8.15 3.02 -20.10
C PHE A 42 -7.12 2.40 -19.16
N LYS A 43 -6.88 1.08 -19.27
CA LYS A 43 -5.81 0.43 -18.52
C LYS A 43 -4.46 1.07 -18.81
N LYS A 44 -4.12 1.27 -20.08
CA LYS A 44 -2.84 1.89 -20.47
C LYS A 44 -2.68 3.29 -19.86
N LEU A 45 -3.72 4.11 -19.91
CA LEU A 45 -3.72 5.44 -19.29
C LEU A 45 -3.44 5.37 -17.79
N ALA A 46 -4.13 4.47 -17.07
CA ALA A 46 -3.94 4.29 -15.64
C ALA A 46 -2.52 3.79 -15.30
N ASP A 47 -2.05 2.78 -16.02
CA ASP A 47 -0.71 2.19 -15.84
C ASP A 47 0.39 3.23 -16.11
N ASP A 48 0.29 3.99 -17.19
CA ASP A 48 1.28 5.02 -17.54
C ASP A 48 1.31 6.14 -16.49
N THR A 49 0.15 6.57 -16.02
CA THR A 49 0.05 7.57 -14.92
C THR A 49 0.75 7.07 -13.66
N LEU A 50 0.52 5.82 -13.26
CA LEU A 50 1.17 5.23 -12.09
C LEU A 50 2.68 5.10 -12.28
N LYS A 51 3.14 4.68 -13.46
CA LYS A 51 4.57 4.56 -13.79
C LYS A 51 5.28 5.92 -13.72
N ASP A 52 4.64 7.00 -14.17
CA ASP A 52 5.20 8.35 -14.06
C ASP A 52 5.32 8.80 -12.60
N LEU A 53 4.32 8.50 -11.75
CA LEU A 53 4.40 8.75 -10.31
C LEU A 53 5.49 7.93 -9.61
N MET A 54 5.68 6.67 -10.03
CA MET A 54 6.74 5.81 -9.51
C MET A 54 8.12 6.33 -9.93
N LYS A 55 8.30 6.65 -11.22
CA LYS A 55 9.57 7.14 -11.77
C LYS A 55 9.99 8.49 -11.19
N SER A 56 9.03 9.37 -10.94
CA SER A 56 9.29 10.68 -10.32
C SER A 56 9.51 10.61 -8.80
N GLY A 57 9.22 9.47 -8.17
CA GLY A 57 9.23 9.30 -6.72
C GLY A 57 8.03 9.93 -6.01
N GLU A 58 7.07 10.50 -6.75
CA GLU A 58 5.88 11.12 -6.18
C GLU A 58 5.00 10.10 -5.44
N ILE A 59 4.96 8.85 -5.92
CA ILE A 59 4.23 7.78 -5.23
C ILE A 59 4.73 7.54 -3.80
N GLN A 60 6.05 7.68 -3.58
CA GLN A 60 6.65 7.52 -2.27
C GLN A 60 6.26 8.68 -1.35
N LYS A 61 6.21 9.91 -1.87
CA LYS A 61 5.76 11.08 -1.09
C LYS A 61 4.29 10.97 -0.71
N ILE A 62 3.45 10.50 -1.63
CA ILE A 62 2.04 10.23 -1.36
C ILE A 62 1.91 9.17 -0.26
N TYR A 63 2.66 8.07 -0.35
CA TYR A 63 2.66 7.04 0.68
C TYR A 63 3.12 7.60 2.04
N ASP A 64 4.24 8.32 2.08
CA ASP A 64 4.78 8.91 3.31
C ASP A 64 3.76 9.83 3.99
N LYS A 65 3.12 10.72 3.21
CA LYS A 65 2.07 11.63 3.70
C LYS A 65 0.95 10.88 4.41
N TRP A 66 0.49 9.75 3.87
CA TRP A 66 -0.71 9.09 4.36
C TRP A 66 -0.46 8.01 5.41
N PHE A 67 0.71 7.37 5.39
CA PHE A 67 0.99 6.21 6.25
C PHE A 67 2.08 6.48 7.30
N VAL A 68 2.94 7.48 7.09
CA VAL A 68 4.09 7.75 7.97
C VAL A 68 3.94 9.07 8.71
N GLN A 69 3.44 10.10 8.02
CA GLN A 69 3.19 11.42 8.63
C GLN A 69 1.86 11.46 9.40
N PRO A 70 1.70 12.44 10.31
CA PRO A 70 0.40 12.75 10.91
C PRO A 70 -0.62 13.18 9.86
N ILE A 71 -1.84 12.61 9.93
CA ILE A 71 -2.94 12.90 9.00
C ILE A 71 -4.18 13.43 9.71
N PRO A 72 -4.98 14.28 9.04
CA PRO A 72 -6.28 14.71 9.57
C PRO A 72 -7.27 13.55 9.70
N PRO A 73 -8.32 13.68 10.53
CA PRO A 73 -8.65 14.86 11.35
C PRO A 73 -8.00 14.87 12.73
N LYS A 74 -7.49 13.72 13.21
CA LYS A 74 -6.94 13.59 14.58
C LYS A 74 -5.46 13.96 14.68
N ASN A 75 -4.81 14.25 13.56
CA ASN A 75 -3.38 14.53 13.48
C ASN A 75 -2.52 13.41 14.10
N VAL A 76 -2.89 12.16 13.80
CA VAL A 76 -2.17 10.95 14.23
C VAL A 76 -1.53 10.29 13.03
N ARG A 77 -0.40 9.60 13.25
CA ARG A 77 0.27 8.79 12.21
C ARG A 77 -0.27 7.36 12.23
N VAL A 78 -0.42 6.75 11.05
CA VAL A 78 -0.68 5.30 10.95
C VAL A 78 0.55 4.51 11.40
N GLY A 79 1.75 5.03 11.12
CA GLY A 79 3.01 4.44 11.56
C GLY A 79 3.40 3.20 10.77
N LEU A 80 3.06 3.16 9.48
CA LEU A 80 3.30 2.03 8.59
C LEU A 80 4.23 2.44 7.44
N PRO A 81 5.55 2.25 7.56
CA PRO A 81 6.48 2.45 6.45
C PRO A 81 6.21 1.46 5.32
N ALA A 82 6.53 1.85 4.08
CA ALA A 82 6.36 0.98 2.92
C ALA A 82 7.17 -0.31 3.09
N SER A 83 6.52 -1.44 2.87
CA SER A 83 7.17 -2.75 2.91
C SER A 83 8.17 -2.91 1.77
N GLU A 84 9.05 -3.89 1.88
CA GLU A 84 9.97 -4.26 0.79
C GLU A 84 9.21 -4.69 -0.47
N SER A 85 8.06 -5.36 -0.33
CA SER A 85 7.22 -5.72 -1.49
C SER A 85 6.63 -4.49 -2.18
N THR A 86 6.16 -3.49 -1.43
CA THR A 86 5.67 -2.23 -2.00
C THR A 86 6.78 -1.46 -2.71
N LYS A 87 7.96 -1.35 -2.09
CA LYS A 87 9.13 -0.71 -2.73
C LYS A 87 9.56 -1.44 -4.01
N ALA A 88 9.57 -2.78 -3.99
CA ALA A 88 9.90 -3.59 -5.15
C ALA A 88 8.89 -3.39 -6.30
N ALA A 89 7.60 -3.25 -5.98
CA ALA A 89 6.55 -2.97 -6.97
C ALA A 89 6.70 -1.56 -7.59
N TRP A 90 7.13 -0.55 -6.83
CA TRP A 90 7.43 0.77 -7.39
C TRP A 90 8.66 0.76 -8.29
N ALA A 91 9.69 0.01 -7.91
CA ALA A 91 10.91 -0.14 -8.72
C ALA A 91 10.68 -0.97 -9.99
N ASN A 92 9.77 -1.96 -9.93
CA ASN A 92 9.43 -2.86 -11.03
C ASN A 92 7.90 -2.93 -11.20
N PRO A 93 7.29 -1.91 -11.85
CA PRO A 93 5.84 -1.81 -11.98
C PRO A 93 5.24 -3.03 -12.68
N ASN A 94 4.19 -3.61 -12.08
CA ASN A 94 3.50 -4.81 -12.56
C ASN A 94 2.04 -4.83 -12.10
N ASP A 95 1.25 -5.71 -12.70
CA ASP A 95 -0.15 -5.99 -12.35
C ASP A 95 -0.34 -7.48 -12.01
N LYS A 96 0.70 -8.10 -11.42
CA LYS A 96 0.66 -9.51 -11.03
C LYS A 96 -0.46 -9.79 -10.05
N PRO A 97 -1.20 -10.90 -10.22
CA PRO A 97 -2.28 -11.26 -9.32
C PRO A 97 -1.71 -11.80 -8.00
N MET A 98 -2.56 -11.97 -6.98
CA MET A 98 -2.15 -12.44 -5.64
C MET A 98 -1.42 -13.79 -5.69
N GLU A 99 -1.83 -14.66 -6.61
CA GLU A 99 -1.32 -16.02 -6.81
C GLU A 99 0.18 -16.03 -7.13
N ASP A 100 0.71 -14.97 -7.74
CA ASP A 100 2.14 -14.82 -8.01
C ASP A 100 2.99 -14.56 -6.75
N TYR A 101 2.35 -14.20 -5.63
CA TYR A 101 3.01 -13.89 -4.36
C TYR A 101 2.86 -15.01 -3.34
N ALA A 102 2.13 -16.08 -3.66
CA ALA A 102 2.10 -17.27 -2.83
C ALA A 102 3.51 -17.87 -2.75
N LYS A 103 4.00 -18.12 -1.52
CA LYS A 103 5.27 -18.83 -1.32
C LYS A 103 5.16 -20.19 -2.02
N LYS A 104 6.11 -20.51 -2.90
CA LYS A 104 6.45 -21.91 -3.19
C LYS A 104 7.18 -22.50 -2.00
#